data_AF-A0A5E4K635-F1
#
_entry.id   AF-A0A5E4K635-F1
#
_cell.length_a   1.000
_cell.length_b   1.000
_cell.length_c   1.000
_cell.angle_alpha   90.00
_cell.angle_beta   90.00
_cell.angle_gamma   90.00
#
_symmetry.space_group_name_H-M   'P 1'
#
loop_
_entity.id
_entity.type
_entity.pdbx_description
1 polymer ?
#
loop_
_entity_poly.entity_id
_entity_poly.type
_entity_poly.pdbx_seq_one_letter_code
_entity_poly.pdbx_strand_id
1 'polypeptide(L)'
;MKLSSIQKEKKKKNKPKEVDDRSAKSIMAVLEEAGLSEDVLVSAAMELYVPHPGVENRDVAEQVFKRELTLALSDPNLAILLYAGMLLEKAGENGELPGMSKETFNKDLTFLIVYEVIGMSIAKYISGDKGIFEYVRFDKLKPGILSKLGPFMDDAIAGLIGGASANMYTRGKDDGGKARKTIPRKRGGFAG
;
A
#
# COMPACT_ATOMS: atom_id res chain seq x y z
N MET A 1 -14.25 -8.93 11.74
CA MET A 1 -15.36 -8.69 12.71
C MET A 1 -16.16 -7.50 12.21
N LYS A 2 -17.43 -7.67 11.79
CA LYS A 2 -18.24 -6.54 11.34
C LYS A 2 -18.58 -5.68 12.56
N LEU A 3 -18.18 -4.40 12.55
CA LEU A 3 -18.51 -3.41 13.58
C LEU A 3 -20.03 -3.21 13.78
N SER A 4 -20.87 -3.77 12.90
CA SER A 4 -22.33 -3.70 12.97
C SER A 4 -22.98 -4.52 14.09
N SER A 5 -22.23 -5.34 14.84
CA SER A 5 -22.76 -6.18 15.92
C SER A 5 -22.47 -5.67 17.34
N ILE A 6 -21.83 -4.51 17.50
CA ILE A 6 -21.60 -3.93 18.83
C ILE A 6 -22.88 -3.20 19.26
N GLN A 7 -23.56 -3.77 20.24
CA GLN A 7 -24.78 -3.24 20.85
C GLN A 7 -24.58 -1.79 21.33
N LYS A 8 -25.68 -1.02 21.28
CA LYS A 8 -25.80 0.40 21.60
C LYS A 8 -25.14 0.79 22.94
N GLU A 9 -23.86 1.11 22.92
CA GLU A 9 -23.23 1.83 24.02
C GLU A 9 -23.54 3.33 23.93
N LYS A 10 -23.76 3.93 25.10
CA LYS A 10 -24.14 5.34 25.32
C LYS A 10 -23.28 6.29 24.47
N LYS A 11 -23.84 6.77 23.35
CA LYS A 11 -23.16 7.73 22.47
C LYS A 11 -22.85 9.02 23.23
N LYS A 12 -21.57 9.32 23.44
CA LYS A 12 -21.11 10.64 23.91
C LYS A 12 -21.66 11.71 22.97
N LYS A 13 -22.34 12.73 23.50
CA LYS A 13 -23.24 13.65 22.77
C LYS A 13 -22.63 14.44 21.61
N ASN A 14 -21.31 14.44 21.39
CA ASN A 14 -20.64 15.28 20.38
C ASN A 14 -19.64 14.52 19.47
N LYS A 15 -19.79 13.21 19.24
CA LYS A 15 -18.90 12.53 18.28
C LYS A 15 -19.31 12.85 16.82
N PRO A 16 -18.39 13.33 15.98
CA PRO A 16 -18.64 13.42 14.54
C PRO A 16 -18.93 12.01 13.97
N LYS A 17 -19.82 11.94 12.97
CA LYS A 17 -20.22 10.67 12.35
C LYS A 17 -19.23 10.18 11.30
N GLU A 18 -18.51 11.11 10.67
CA GLU A 18 -17.56 10.88 9.59
C GLU A 18 -16.34 11.79 9.80
N VAL A 19 -15.21 11.45 9.19
CA VAL A 19 -14.01 12.29 9.15
C VAL A 19 -14.25 13.41 8.13
N ASP A 20 -14.01 14.67 8.52
CA ASP A 20 -14.01 15.81 7.59
C ASP A 20 -12.57 16.08 7.15
N ASP A 21 -12.23 15.69 5.93
CA ASP A 21 -10.89 15.76 5.35
C ASP A 21 -10.79 16.78 4.20
N ARG A 22 -11.84 17.57 3.94
CA ARG A 22 -11.92 18.48 2.78
C ARG A 22 -10.80 19.52 2.72
N SER A 23 -10.24 19.89 3.87
CA SER A 23 -9.10 20.81 3.99
C SER A 23 -7.82 20.11 4.45
N ALA A 24 -7.85 18.80 4.66
CA ALA A 24 -6.70 18.02 5.10
C ALA A 24 -5.82 17.67 3.90
N LYS A 25 -4.51 17.67 4.11
CA LYS A 25 -3.55 17.21 3.11
C LYS A 25 -3.66 15.69 2.96
N SER A 26 -3.77 15.20 1.72
CA SER A 26 -3.80 13.77 1.46
C SER A 26 -2.44 13.12 1.75
N ILE A 27 -2.45 11.85 2.17
CA ILE A 27 -1.20 11.09 2.34
C ILE A 27 -0.43 10.95 1.03
N MET A 28 -1.12 10.84 -0.11
CA MET A 28 -0.46 10.77 -1.42
C MET A 28 0.37 12.02 -1.70
N ALA A 29 -0.13 13.21 -1.39
CA ALA A 29 0.63 14.45 -1.54
C ALA A 29 1.87 14.50 -0.62
N VAL A 30 1.76 13.93 0.58
CA VAL A 30 2.91 13.81 1.51
C VAL A 30 3.95 12.81 0.99
N LEU A 31 3.51 11.69 0.42
CA LEU A 31 4.39 10.69 -0.22
C LEU A 31 5.09 11.27 -1.46
N GLU A 32 4.38 12.03 -2.28
CA GLU A 32 4.95 12.71 -3.46
C GLU A 32 6.08 13.68 -3.08
N GLU A 33 5.90 14.45 -2.00
CA GLU A 33 6.96 15.32 -1.47
C GLU A 33 8.19 14.55 -0.99
N ALA A 34 8.02 13.29 -0.59
CA ALA A 34 9.11 12.37 -0.25
C ALA A 34 9.66 11.60 -1.47
N GLY A 35 9.25 11.95 -2.70
CA GLY A 35 9.70 11.30 -3.94
C GLY A 35 8.97 9.99 -4.27
N LEU A 36 7.86 9.70 -3.59
CA LEU A 36 7.06 8.48 -3.74
C LEU A 36 5.75 8.79 -4.48
N SER A 37 5.86 9.16 -5.75
CA SER A 37 4.69 9.36 -6.62
C SER A 37 3.93 8.06 -6.89
N GLU A 38 2.67 8.17 -7.32
CA GLU A 38 1.86 6.99 -7.68
C GLU A 38 2.59 6.11 -8.71
N ASP A 39 3.18 6.71 -9.73
CA ASP A 39 3.88 5.96 -10.79
C ASP A 39 5.12 5.23 -10.27
N VAL A 40 5.81 5.80 -9.27
CA VAL A 40 6.93 5.12 -8.58
C VAL A 40 6.43 3.89 -7.82
N LEU A 41 5.31 4.02 -7.10
CA LEU A 41 4.70 2.91 -6.36
C LEU A 41 4.19 1.81 -7.29
N VAL A 42 3.50 2.19 -8.37
CA VAL A 42 3.00 1.26 -9.40
C VAL A 42 4.16 0.54 -10.08
N SER A 43 5.23 1.26 -10.44
CA SER A 43 6.40 0.66 -11.09
C SER A 43 7.03 -0.42 -10.21
N ALA A 44 7.25 -0.12 -8.92
CA ALA A 44 7.78 -1.09 -7.97
C ALA A 44 6.85 -2.31 -7.79
N ALA A 45 5.54 -2.11 -7.74
CA ALA A 45 4.56 -3.20 -7.69
C ALA A 45 4.65 -4.12 -8.91
N MET A 46 4.75 -3.54 -10.10
CA MET A 46 4.72 -4.28 -11.37
C MET A 46 6.04 -4.98 -11.71
N GLU A 47 7.14 -4.65 -11.04
CA GLU A 47 8.37 -5.46 -11.15
C GLU A 47 8.17 -6.89 -10.64
N LEU A 48 7.27 -7.08 -9.66
CA LEU A 48 6.93 -8.40 -9.11
C LEU A 48 5.60 -8.95 -9.62
N TYR A 49 5.00 -8.31 -10.64
CA TYR A 49 3.75 -8.79 -11.23
C TYR A 49 3.93 -10.17 -11.88
N VAL A 50 2.94 -11.05 -11.65
CA VAL A 50 2.84 -12.35 -12.31
C VAL A 50 1.42 -12.50 -12.86
N PRO A 51 1.25 -12.91 -14.14
CA PRO A 51 -0.08 -13.14 -14.71
C PRO A 51 -0.93 -14.10 -13.86
N HIS A 52 -2.15 -13.66 -13.55
CA HIS A 52 -3.12 -14.42 -12.77
C HIS A 52 -4.54 -14.17 -13.34
N PRO A 53 -5.49 -15.11 -13.23
CA PRO A 53 -6.86 -14.85 -13.68
C PRO A 53 -7.43 -13.58 -13.03
N GLY A 54 -8.00 -12.70 -13.86
CA GLY A 54 -8.47 -11.37 -13.48
C GLY A 54 -7.45 -10.23 -13.64
N VAL A 55 -6.16 -10.55 -13.78
CA VAL A 55 -5.06 -9.64 -14.08
C VAL A 55 -4.09 -10.34 -15.03
N GLU A 56 -4.59 -10.78 -16.19
CA GLU A 56 -3.84 -11.66 -17.10
C GLU A 56 -2.72 -10.97 -17.88
N ASN A 57 -2.76 -9.64 -17.97
CA ASN A 57 -1.69 -8.85 -18.56
C ASN A 57 -1.34 -7.66 -17.68
N ARG A 58 -0.17 -7.08 -17.94
CA ARG A 58 0.40 -5.97 -17.17
C ARG A 58 -0.52 -4.75 -17.15
N ASP A 59 -1.09 -4.35 -18.29
CA ASP A 59 -1.95 -3.17 -18.36
C ASP A 59 -3.19 -3.31 -17.46
N VAL A 60 -3.83 -4.49 -17.44
CA VAL A 60 -4.96 -4.78 -16.56
C VAL A 60 -4.51 -4.81 -15.10
N ALA A 61 -3.36 -5.41 -14.81
CA ALA A 61 -2.79 -5.44 -13.46
C ALA A 61 -2.52 -4.03 -12.93
N GLU A 62 -1.91 -3.16 -13.73
CA GLU A 62 -1.63 -1.76 -13.37
C GLU A 62 -2.92 -0.99 -13.06
N GLN A 63 -3.96 -1.14 -13.89
CA GLN A 63 -5.25 -0.49 -13.66
C GLN A 63 -5.92 -0.95 -12.36
N VAL A 64 -5.92 -2.27 -12.11
CA VAL A 64 -6.49 -2.82 -10.89
C VAL A 64 -5.66 -2.39 -9.69
N PHE A 65 -4.33 -2.44 -9.76
CA PHE A 65 -3.44 -2.00 -8.69
C PHE A 65 -3.63 -0.52 -8.35
N LYS A 66 -3.64 0.38 -9.33
CA LYS A 66 -3.88 1.82 -9.11
C LYS A 66 -5.19 2.06 -8.35
N ARG A 67 -6.25 1.34 -8.72
CA ARG A 67 -7.52 1.40 -8.00
C ARG A 67 -7.39 0.91 -6.56
N GLU A 68 -6.76 -0.25 -6.34
CA GLU A 68 -6.59 -0.79 -4.99
C GLU A 68 -5.70 0.10 -4.10
N LEU A 69 -4.68 0.71 -4.69
CA LEU A 69 -3.82 1.70 -4.03
C LEU A 69 -4.64 2.94 -3.65
N THR A 70 -5.45 3.47 -4.57
CA THR A 70 -6.35 4.61 -4.30
C THR A 70 -7.32 4.30 -3.17
N LEU A 71 -7.94 3.11 -3.19
CA LEU A 71 -8.85 2.68 -2.14
C LEU A 71 -8.14 2.59 -0.78
N ALA A 72 -6.94 2.01 -0.74
CA ALA A 72 -6.15 1.93 0.49
C ALA A 72 -5.83 3.33 1.04
N LEU A 73 -5.28 4.22 0.21
CA LEU A 73 -4.87 5.56 0.60
C LEU A 73 -6.04 6.50 0.96
N SER A 74 -7.27 6.14 0.61
CA SER A 74 -8.48 6.86 1.02
C SER A 74 -8.88 6.64 2.48
N ASP A 75 -8.33 5.62 3.16
CA ASP A 75 -8.61 5.38 4.57
C ASP A 75 -7.69 6.24 5.47
N PRO A 76 -8.25 7.17 6.28
CA PRO A 76 -7.46 8.03 7.14
C PRO A 76 -6.65 7.26 8.20
N ASN A 77 -7.10 6.07 8.62
CA ASN A 77 -6.33 5.26 9.57
C ASN A 77 -5.06 4.71 8.91
N LEU A 78 -5.15 4.27 7.66
CA LEU A 78 -3.99 3.82 6.91
C LEU A 78 -3.06 4.99 6.61
N ALA A 79 -3.60 6.14 6.22
CA ALA A 79 -2.84 7.36 5.99
C ALA A 79 -2.00 7.76 7.22
N ILE A 80 -2.60 7.72 8.42
CA ILE A 80 -1.90 8.03 9.67
C ILE A 80 -0.82 6.99 9.98
N LEU A 81 -1.07 5.70 9.71
CA LEU A 81 -0.09 4.64 9.93
C LEU A 81 1.13 4.78 9.00
N LEU A 82 0.90 5.10 7.72
CA LEU A 82 1.98 5.42 6.78
C LEU A 82 2.76 6.64 7.23
N TYR A 83 2.06 7.70 7.64
CA TYR A 83 2.69 8.91 8.15
C TYR A 83 3.55 8.66 9.40
N ALA A 84 3.14 7.73 10.27
CA ALA A 84 3.96 7.32 11.41
C ALA A 84 5.30 6.69 10.98
N GLY A 85 5.30 5.86 9.94
CA GLY A 85 6.54 5.32 9.34
C GLY A 85 7.45 6.44 8.82
N MET A 86 6.88 7.42 8.12
CA MET A 86 7.62 8.59 7.62
C MET A 86 8.24 9.43 8.74
N LEU A 87 7.51 9.63 9.84
CA LEU A 87 8.01 10.37 10.99
C LEU A 87 9.16 9.63 11.68
N LEU A 88 9.08 8.30 11.79
CA LEU A 88 10.12 7.47 12.39
C LEU A 88 11.40 7.44 11.54
N GLU A 89 11.25 7.39 10.21
CA GLU A 89 12.38 7.54 9.29
C GLU A 89 13.11 8.87 9.54
N LYS A 90 12.37 9.99 9.49
CA LYS A 90 12.93 11.31 9.71
C LYS A 90 13.56 11.48 11.09
N ALA A 91 12.93 10.92 12.13
CA ALA A 91 13.50 10.92 13.47
C ALA A 91 14.82 10.13 13.53
N GLY A 92 14.91 9.00 12.81
CA GLY A 92 16.15 8.22 12.68
C GLY A 92 17.26 8.99 11.98
N GLU A 93 16.94 9.61 10.84
CA GLU A 93 17.85 10.48 10.09
C GLU A 93 18.35 11.67 10.93
N ASN A 94 17.53 12.17 11.85
CA ASN A 94 17.88 13.25 12.78
C ASN A 94 18.58 12.78 14.07
N GLY A 95 18.60 11.48 14.36
CA GLY A 95 19.14 10.96 15.63
C GLY A 95 18.23 11.21 16.84
N GLU A 96 16.93 11.33 16.62
CA GLU A 96 15.90 11.62 17.63
C GLU A 96 15.21 10.35 18.16
N LEU A 97 15.53 9.18 17.60
CA LEU A 97 14.93 7.91 18.02
C LEU A 97 15.33 7.54 19.47
N PRO A 98 14.36 7.15 20.32
CA PRO A 98 14.65 6.74 21.68
C PRO A 98 15.46 5.44 21.68
N GLY A 99 16.62 5.44 22.34
CA GLY A 99 17.47 4.26 22.47
C GLY A 99 18.30 3.92 21.23
N MET A 100 18.36 4.79 20.23
CA MET A 100 19.13 4.57 19.00
C MET A 100 19.82 5.85 18.54
N SER A 101 21.15 5.80 18.35
CA SER A 101 21.90 6.93 17.79
C SER A 101 21.74 7.03 16.27
N LYS A 102 22.00 8.21 15.70
CA LYS A 102 22.02 8.42 14.24
C LYS A 102 23.02 7.51 13.51
N GLU A 103 24.20 7.31 14.09
CA GLU A 103 25.24 6.44 13.51
C GLU A 103 24.82 4.97 13.54
N THR A 104 24.00 4.60 14.52
CA THR A 104 23.42 3.26 14.60
C THR A 104 22.33 3.12 13.54
N PHE A 105 21.42 4.10 13.45
CA PHE A 105 20.35 4.14 12.45
C PHE A 105 20.86 4.01 11.01
N ASN A 106 21.97 4.66 10.68
CA ASN A 106 22.56 4.65 9.33
C ASN A 106 23.32 3.36 8.96
N LYS A 107 23.35 2.34 9.84
CA LYS A 107 23.99 1.05 9.56
C LYS A 107 22.95 0.04 9.06
N ASP A 108 23.42 -1.10 8.54
CA ASP A 108 22.56 -2.23 8.23
C ASP A 108 21.99 -2.83 9.54
N LEU A 109 20.76 -2.45 9.87
CA LEU A 109 20.12 -2.70 11.16
C LEU A 109 19.26 -3.96 11.14
N THR A 110 19.90 -5.12 11.21
CA THR A 110 19.21 -6.43 11.35
C THR A 110 18.35 -6.56 12.61
N PHE A 111 18.48 -5.65 13.58
CA PHE A 111 17.75 -5.69 14.84
C PHE A 111 16.58 -4.69 14.94
N LEU A 112 16.30 -3.89 13.90
CA LEU A 112 15.28 -2.84 13.96
C LEU A 112 13.83 -3.35 13.83
N ILE A 113 13.48 -4.51 14.38
CA ILE A 113 12.21 -5.27 14.21
C ILE A 113 10.90 -4.43 14.11
N VAL A 114 10.82 -3.26 14.75
CA VAL A 114 9.67 -2.36 14.66
C VAL A 114 9.32 -1.89 13.23
N TYR A 115 10.29 -1.77 12.33
CA TYR A 115 10.07 -1.46 10.90
C TYR A 115 9.17 -2.52 10.20
N GLU A 116 9.56 -3.78 10.20
CA GLU A 116 8.78 -4.96 9.82
C GLU A 116 7.41 -5.03 10.51
N VAL A 117 7.32 -4.72 11.81
CA VAL A 117 6.03 -4.69 12.51
C VAL A 117 5.08 -3.66 11.91
N ILE A 118 5.59 -2.48 11.53
CA ILE A 118 4.82 -1.45 10.83
C ILE A 118 4.43 -1.93 9.43
N GLY A 119 5.39 -2.45 8.65
CA GLY A 119 5.15 -2.97 7.29
C GLY A 119 4.08 -4.07 7.27
N MET A 120 4.21 -5.08 8.14
CA MET A 120 3.21 -6.14 8.32
C MET A 120 1.85 -5.59 8.77
N SER A 121 1.83 -4.62 9.68
CA SER A 121 0.58 -4.01 10.16
C SER A 121 -0.16 -3.29 9.04
N ILE A 122 0.56 -2.55 8.20
CA ILE A 122 0.03 -1.89 7.00
C ILE A 122 -0.54 -2.93 6.05
N ALA A 123 0.24 -3.94 5.68
CA ALA A 123 -0.18 -4.95 4.70
C ALA A 123 -1.42 -5.73 5.19
N LYS A 124 -1.40 -6.10 6.47
CA LYS A 124 -2.51 -6.79 7.14
C LYS A 124 -3.75 -5.92 7.22
N TYR A 125 -3.60 -4.62 7.49
CA TYR A 125 -4.73 -3.68 7.51
C TYR A 125 -5.43 -3.65 6.15
N ILE A 126 -4.65 -3.60 5.06
CA ILE A 126 -5.18 -3.47 3.70
C ILE A 126 -5.89 -4.74 3.21
N SER A 127 -5.35 -5.93 3.50
CA SER A 127 -5.81 -7.18 2.85
C SER A 127 -5.76 -8.44 3.73
N GLY A 128 -5.59 -8.27 5.04
CA GLY A 128 -5.49 -9.37 6.00
C GLY A 128 -4.22 -10.18 5.80
N ASP A 129 -4.27 -11.48 6.11
CA ASP A 129 -3.08 -12.33 6.08
C ASP A 129 -2.48 -12.49 4.66
N LYS A 130 -3.28 -12.31 3.61
CA LYS A 130 -2.80 -12.28 2.21
C LYS A 130 -1.81 -11.14 1.98
N GLY A 131 -2.08 -9.98 2.59
CA GLY A 131 -1.18 -8.83 2.51
C GLY A 131 0.15 -9.10 3.14
N ILE A 132 0.18 -9.83 4.26
CA ILE A 132 1.42 -10.19 4.94
C ILE A 132 2.30 -11.05 4.01
N PHE A 133 1.73 -12.04 3.32
CA PHE A 133 2.50 -12.87 2.38
C PHE A 133 3.10 -12.05 1.23
N GLU A 134 2.34 -11.11 0.67
CA GLU A 134 2.88 -10.21 -0.36
C GLU A 134 3.91 -9.24 0.22
N TYR A 135 3.69 -8.67 1.40
CA TYR A 135 4.66 -7.82 2.08
C TYR A 135 6.01 -8.54 2.24
N VAL A 136 6.03 -9.77 2.77
CA VAL A 136 7.27 -10.55 2.92
C VAL A 136 7.98 -10.73 1.57
N ARG A 137 7.22 -10.88 0.48
CA ARG A 137 7.77 -10.99 -0.86
C ARG A 137 8.39 -9.67 -1.34
N PHE A 138 7.72 -8.54 -1.10
CA PHE A 138 8.21 -7.20 -1.48
C PHE A 138 9.40 -6.77 -0.63
N ASP A 139 9.35 -6.95 0.68
CA ASP A 139 10.45 -6.65 1.59
C ASP A 139 11.70 -7.47 1.27
N LYS A 140 11.55 -8.78 0.99
CA LYS A 140 12.69 -9.62 0.62
C LYS A 140 13.34 -9.24 -0.70
N LEU A 141 12.56 -8.82 -1.70
CA LEU A 141 13.05 -8.59 -3.06
C LEU A 141 13.40 -7.11 -3.33
N LYS A 142 12.87 -6.18 -2.54
CA LYS A 142 13.05 -4.73 -2.62
C LYS A 142 13.02 -4.17 -4.05
N PRO A 143 11.95 -4.43 -4.85
CA PRO A 143 11.85 -3.92 -6.21
C PRO A 143 11.83 -2.38 -6.27
N GLY A 144 12.36 -1.84 -7.36
CA GLY A 144 12.33 -0.41 -7.67
C GLY A 144 12.81 0.47 -6.52
N ILE A 145 11.93 1.39 -6.08
CA ILE A 145 12.24 2.38 -5.04
C ILE A 145 12.54 1.75 -3.67
N LEU A 146 12.01 0.56 -3.37
CA LEU A 146 12.17 -0.09 -2.07
C LEU A 146 13.64 -0.37 -1.74
N SER A 147 14.47 -0.64 -2.75
CA SER A 147 15.92 -0.84 -2.56
C SER A 147 16.71 0.41 -2.15
N LYS A 148 16.07 1.59 -2.17
CA LYS A 148 16.71 2.89 -1.95
C LYS A 148 16.20 3.63 -0.73
N LEU A 149 15.09 3.17 -0.16
CA LEU A 149 14.48 3.79 1.01
C LEU A 149 15.24 3.39 2.27
N GLY A 150 15.15 4.23 3.29
CA GLY A 150 15.63 3.90 4.63
C GLY A 150 14.71 2.89 5.33
N PRO A 151 15.13 2.38 6.50
CA PRO A 151 14.56 1.18 7.10
C PRO A 151 13.09 1.29 7.52
N PHE A 152 12.57 2.46 7.85
CA PHE A 152 11.13 2.56 8.15
C PHE A 152 10.31 2.71 6.87
N MET A 153 10.87 3.44 5.90
CA MET A 153 10.18 3.74 4.66
C MET A 153 10.13 2.55 3.70
N ASP A 154 11.19 1.74 3.59
CA ASP A 154 11.16 0.54 2.75
C ASP A 154 10.08 -0.44 3.23
N ASP A 155 10.01 -0.71 4.53
CA ASP A 155 9.01 -1.59 5.12
C ASP A 155 7.58 -1.03 5.04
N ALA A 156 7.39 0.27 5.33
CA ALA A 156 6.08 0.89 5.26
C ALA A 156 5.53 0.88 3.83
N ILE A 157 6.37 1.18 2.84
CA ILE A 157 5.99 1.19 1.42
C ILE A 157 5.87 -0.23 0.86
N ALA A 158 6.72 -1.17 1.28
CA ALA A 158 6.55 -2.59 0.97
C ALA A 158 5.22 -3.12 1.52
N GLY A 159 4.83 -2.70 2.73
CA GLY A 159 3.54 -3.04 3.32
C GLY A 159 2.37 -2.50 2.50
N LEU A 160 2.45 -1.24 2.06
CA LEU A 160 1.44 -0.59 1.23
C LEU A 160 1.28 -1.31 -0.12
N ILE A 161 2.40 -1.50 -0.83
CA ILE A 161 2.44 -2.16 -2.14
C ILE A 161 2.00 -3.62 -2.02
N GLY A 162 2.49 -4.35 -1.03
CA GLY A 162 2.12 -5.74 -0.79
C GLY A 162 0.64 -5.90 -0.47
N GLY A 163 0.10 -5.04 0.41
CA GLY A 163 -1.31 -5.03 0.73
C GLY A 163 -2.21 -4.73 -0.48
N ALA A 164 -1.86 -3.71 -1.27
CA ALA A 164 -2.59 -3.36 -2.49
C ALA A 164 -2.48 -4.47 -3.56
N SER A 165 -1.30 -5.08 -3.71
CA SER A 165 -1.04 -6.19 -4.65
C SER A 165 -1.86 -7.43 -4.31
N ALA A 166 -1.95 -7.80 -3.02
CA ALA A 166 -2.78 -8.92 -2.57
C ALA A 166 -4.27 -8.71 -2.90
N ASN A 167 -4.76 -7.48 -2.76
CA ASN A 167 -6.10 -7.09 -3.16
C ASN A 167 -6.26 -7.08 -4.69
N MET A 168 -5.26 -6.64 -5.45
CA MET A 168 -5.25 -6.71 -6.92
C MET A 168 -5.45 -8.16 -7.40
N TYR A 169 -4.68 -9.11 -6.88
CA TYR A 169 -4.83 -10.52 -7.26
C TYR A 169 -6.16 -11.14 -6.81
N THR A 170 -6.73 -10.67 -5.70
CA THR A 170 -8.00 -11.18 -5.18
C THR A 170 -9.20 -10.61 -5.94
N ARG A 171 -9.24 -9.30 -6.16
CA ARG A 171 -10.37 -8.56 -6.76
C ARG A 171 -10.28 -8.40 -8.26
N GLY A 172 -9.11 -8.65 -8.86
CA GLY A 172 -8.95 -8.71 -10.31
C GLY A 172 -9.93 -9.69 -10.96
N LYS A 173 -10.26 -10.80 -10.29
CA LYS A 173 -11.24 -11.80 -10.79
C LYS A 173 -12.66 -11.24 -10.92
N ASP A 174 -13.05 -10.33 -10.03
CA ASP A 174 -14.39 -9.75 -10.01
C ASP A 174 -14.56 -8.63 -11.07
N ASP A 175 -13.44 -8.07 -11.56
CA ASP A 175 -13.44 -6.90 -12.45
C ASP A 175 -12.78 -7.11 -13.83
N GLY A 176 -11.89 -8.09 -13.98
CA GLY A 176 -11.27 -8.45 -15.26
C GLY A 176 -12.30 -8.91 -16.30
N GLY A 177 -13.43 -9.45 -15.85
CA GLY A 177 -14.58 -9.75 -16.70
C GLY A 177 -15.33 -8.51 -17.24
N LYS A 178 -15.19 -7.34 -16.60
CA LYS A 178 -15.79 -6.07 -17.05
C LYS A 178 -14.88 -5.34 -18.04
N ALA A 179 -13.56 -5.31 -17.80
CA ALA A 179 -12.58 -4.77 -18.76
C ALA A 179 -12.58 -5.54 -20.10
N ARG A 180 -12.83 -6.86 -20.07
CA ARG A 180 -12.99 -7.67 -21.29
C ARG A 180 -14.22 -7.28 -22.13
N LYS A 181 -15.21 -6.59 -21.56
CA LYS A 181 -16.43 -6.15 -22.27
C LYS A 181 -16.27 -4.79 -22.97
N THR A 182 -15.29 -3.98 -22.60
CA THR A 182 -15.11 -2.62 -23.14
C THR A 182 -14.15 -2.56 -24.34
N ILE A 183 -13.42 -3.63 -24.64
CA ILE A 183 -12.55 -3.70 -25.82
C ILE A 183 -13.34 -4.33 -26.98
N PRO A 184 -13.69 -3.58 -28.04
CA PRO A 184 -14.36 -4.18 -29.20
C PRO A 184 -13.39 -5.13 -29.88
N ARG A 185 -13.75 -6.42 -29.95
CA ARG A 185 -13.06 -7.38 -30.81
C ARG A 185 -13.17 -6.87 -32.26
N LYS A 186 -12.08 -6.36 -32.84
CA LYS A 186 -11.98 -6.22 -34.29
C LYS A 186 -12.20 -7.60 -34.90
N ARG A 187 -13.39 -7.82 -35.47
CA ARG A 187 -13.64 -8.95 -36.36
C ARG A 187 -12.81 -8.70 -37.61
N GLY A 188 -11.62 -9.31 -37.68
CA GLY A 188 -10.90 -9.46 -38.94
C GLY A 188 -11.72 -10.38 -39.83
N GLY A 189 -12.44 -9.81 -40.79
CA GLY A 189 -12.99 -10.56 -41.90
C GLY A 189 -11.86 -10.94 -42.83
N PHE A 190 -11.52 -12.22 -42.85
CA PHE A 190 -10.96 -12.85 -44.05
C PHE A 190 -12.16 -13.35 -44.87
N ALA A 191 -12.33 -12.79 -46.06
CA ALA A 191 -13.04 -13.43 -47.16
C ALA A 191 -12.19 -13.17 -48.40
N GLY A 192 -11.85 -14.26 -49.10
CA GLY A 192 -11.04 -14.25 -50.32
C GLY A 192 -11.81 -13.84 -51.56
#